data_AF-A0A2H0PCP0-F1
#
_entry.id   AF-A0A2H0PCP0-F1
#
_cell.length_a   1.000
_cell.length_b   1.000
_cell.length_c   1.000
_cell.angle_alpha   90.00
_cell.angle_beta   90.00
_cell.angle_gamma   90.00
#
_symmetry.space_group_name_H-M   'P 1'
#
loop_
_entity.id
_entity.type
_entity.pdbx_description
1 polymer ?
#
loop_
_entity_poly.entity_id
_entity_poly.type
_entity_poly.pdbx_seq_one_letter_code
_entity_poly.pdbx_strand_id
1 'polypeptide(L)'
;KMADEVHQRALQAFHELQLHATRDRTGILIMISLLEHRVEIVADSGISSQLDAKIWANIVEQLLSKIRAGALTDGLCDAISECGRLLSEKFPRRPDDTNELPNRVVLED
;
A
#
# COMPACT_ATOMS: atom_id res chain seq x y z
N LYS A 1 -11.92 16.01 8.56
CA LYS A 1 -12.93 15.91 7.47
C LYS A 1 -12.30 15.32 6.21
N MET A 2 -11.60 16.06 5.35
CA MET A 2 -11.03 15.47 4.11
C MET A 2 -10.00 14.36 4.34
N ALA A 3 -9.11 14.49 5.34
CA ALA A 3 -8.15 13.42 5.66
C ALA A 3 -8.88 12.13 6.12
N ASP A 4 -9.96 12.28 6.88
CA ASP A 4 -10.76 11.15 7.34
C ASP A 4 -11.51 10.50 6.17
N GLU A 5 -12.02 11.30 5.22
CA GLU A 5 -12.73 10.81 4.03
C GLU A 5 -11.83 9.97 3.12
N VAL A 6 -10.61 10.45 2.82
CA VAL A 6 -9.63 9.70 2.01
C VAL A 6 -9.21 8.41 2.72
N HIS A 7 -8.99 8.47 4.04
CA HIS A 7 -8.68 7.27 4.82
C HIS A 7 -9.83 6.25 4.80
N GLN A 8 -11.08 6.69 5.01
CA GLN A 8 -12.25 5.81 4.93
C GLN A 8 -12.40 5.18 3.54
N ARG A 9 -12.16 5.96 2.47
CA ARG A 9 -12.20 5.43 1.10
C ARG A 9 -11.13 4.35 0.89
N ALA A 10 -9.92 4.56 1.39
CA ALA A 10 -8.85 3.57 1.31
C ALA A 10 -9.22 2.26 2.04
N LEU A 11 -9.79 2.35 3.24
CA LEU A 11 -10.29 1.18 3.96
C LEU A 11 -11.40 0.46 3.21
N GLN A 12 -12.35 1.21 2.64
CA GLN A 12 -13.43 0.64 1.84
C GLN A 12 -12.89 -0.09 0.60
N ALA A 13 -11.98 0.55 -0.15
CA ALA A 13 -11.35 -0.03 -1.33
C ALA A 13 -10.56 -1.31 -0.97
N PHE A 14 -9.89 -1.32 0.17
CA PHE A 14 -9.17 -2.50 0.66
C PHE A 14 -10.09 -3.72 0.86
N HIS A 15 -11.31 -3.49 1.34
CA HIS A 15 -12.32 -4.53 1.49
C HIS A 15 -12.96 -4.92 0.14
N GLU A 16 -13.35 -3.95 -0.69
CA GLU A 16 -13.98 -4.16 -2.00
C GLU A 16 -13.08 -4.95 -2.95
N LEU A 17 -11.77 -4.64 -2.94
CA LEU A 17 -10.77 -5.33 -3.75
C LEU A 17 -10.29 -6.65 -3.13
N GLN A 18 -10.86 -7.05 -1.99
CA GLN A 18 -10.53 -8.27 -1.26
C GLN A 18 -9.03 -8.42 -0.93
N LEU A 19 -8.32 -7.30 -0.69
CA LEU A 19 -6.87 -7.34 -0.41
C LEU A 19 -6.54 -8.03 0.91
N HIS A 20 -7.53 -8.15 1.79
CA HIS A 20 -7.45 -8.93 3.03
C HIS A 20 -7.48 -10.46 2.80
N ALA A 21 -7.84 -10.94 1.62
CA ALA A 21 -8.02 -12.36 1.31
C ALA A 21 -6.67 -13.06 0.98
N THR A 22 -5.69 -12.89 1.87
CA THR A 22 -4.37 -13.53 1.80
C THR A 22 -4.18 -14.46 3.00
N ARG A 23 -3.46 -15.57 2.82
CA ARG A 23 -3.26 -16.61 3.84
C ARG A 23 -2.65 -16.03 5.11
N ASP A 24 -1.64 -15.18 4.95
CA ASP A 24 -0.84 -14.63 6.04
C ASP A 24 -1.23 -13.18 6.40
N ARG A 25 -2.35 -12.66 5.85
CA ARG A 25 -2.82 -11.27 6.05
C ARG A 25 -1.74 -10.25 5.69
N THR A 26 -1.25 -10.35 4.46
CA THR A 26 -0.13 -9.57 3.90
C THR A 26 -0.55 -8.63 2.77
N GLY A 27 -1.84 -8.32 2.65
CA GLY A 27 -2.32 -7.34 1.68
C GLY A 27 -1.85 -5.93 2.01
N ILE A 28 -1.39 -5.18 0.99
CA ILE A 28 -1.08 -3.75 1.08
C ILE A 28 -1.84 -3.02 -0.03
N LEU A 29 -2.51 -1.93 0.32
CA LEU A 29 -3.05 -0.95 -0.62
C LEU A 29 -2.19 0.32 -0.54
N ILE A 30 -1.73 0.78 -1.71
CA ILE A 30 -1.18 2.12 -1.89
C ILE A 30 -2.21 2.91 -2.70
N MET A 31 -2.89 3.84 -2.06
CA MET A 31 -3.90 4.67 -2.70
C MET A 31 -3.35 6.08 -2.92
N ILE A 32 -3.48 6.59 -4.14
CA ILE A 32 -3.05 7.94 -4.51
C ILE A 32 -4.29 8.72 -4.93
N SER A 33 -4.68 9.70 -4.14
CA SER A 33 -5.65 10.69 -4.57
C SER A 33 -4.93 11.89 -5.17
N LEU A 34 -5.15 12.08 -6.48
CA LEU A 34 -4.65 13.23 -7.21
C LEU A 34 -5.46 14.50 -6.89
N LEU A 35 -6.76 14.39 -6.64
CA LEU A 35 -7.62 15.54 -6.34
C LEU A 35 -7.28 16.15 -4.97
N GLU A 36 -7.08 15.31 -3.96
CA GLU A 36 -6.73 15.76 -2.61
C GLU A 36 -5.22 15.92 -2.39
N HIS A 37 -4.38 15.58 -3.39
CA HIS A 37 -2.92 15.47 -3.28
C HIS A 37 -2.48 14.63 -2.07
N ARG A 38 -3.11 13.47 -1.89
CA ARG A 38 -2.91 12.58 -0.74
C ARG A 38 -2.48 11.19 -1.17
N VAL A 39 -1.71 10.55 -0.31
CA VAL A 39 -1.31 9.16 -0.43
C VAL A 39 -1.66 8.47 0.88
N GLU A 40 -2.36 7.35 0.79
CA GLU A 40 -2.68 6.48 1.92
C GLU A 40 -2.05 5.11 1.69
N ILE A 41 -1.47 4.52 2.73
CA ILE A 41 -1.04 3.12 2.72
C ILE A 41 -1.84 2.38 3.78
N VAL A 42 -2.59 1.36 3.35
CA VAL A 42 -3.33 0.46 4.24
C VAL A 42 -2.65 -0.89 4.18
N ALA A 43 -2.15 -1.36 5.32
CA ALA A 43 -1.57 -2.69 5.46
C ALA A 43 -2.51 -3.58 6.28
N ASP A 44 -2.65 -4.84 5.89
CA ASP A 44 -3.46 -5.80 6.62
C ASP A 44 -2.91 -6.07 8.03
N SER A 45 -3.74 -6.68 8.86
CA SER A 45 -3.50 -7.06 10.24
C SER A 45 -2.22 -7.90 10.46
N GLY A 46 -1.90 -8.83 9.56
CA GLY A 46 -0.69 -9.66 9.64
C GLY A 46 0.56 -8.79 9.63
N ILE A 47 0.62 -7.83 8.71
CA ILE A 47 1.70 -6.85 8.59
C ILE A 47 1.70 -5.86 9.76
N SER A 48 0.55 -5.25 10.04
CA SER A 48 0.42 -4.19 11.05
C SER A 48 0.76 -4.66 12.46
N SER A 49 0.66 -5.96 12.74
CA SER A 49 1.09 -6.55 14.01
C SER A 49 2.62 -6.66 14.16
N GLN A 50 3.39 -6.54 13.08
CA GLN A 50 4.83 -6.77 13.06
C GLN A 50 5.68 -5.56 12.65
N LEU A 51 5.08 -4.58 11.96
CA LEU A 51 5.77 -3.39 11.45
C LEU A 51 5.23 -2.10 12.09
N ASP A 52 6.14 -1.21 12.47
CA ASP A 52 5.81 0.09 13.06
C ASP A 52 5.13 0.99 12.02
N ALA A 53 4.08 1.70 12.43
CA ALA A 53 3.38 2.70 11.63
C ALA A 53 4.32 3.76 11.01
N LYS A 54 5.44 4.07 11.68
CA LYS A 54 6.45 5.02 11.16
C LYS A 54 7.09 4.59 9.84
N ILE A 55 7.15 3.30 9.57
CA ILE A 55 7.70 2.76 8.32
C ILE A 55 6.83 3.20 7.15
N TRP A 56 5.51 3.06 7.28
CA TRP A 56 4.55 3.47 6.24
C TRP A 56 4.55 4.98 6.04
N ALA A 57 4.65 5.75 7.12
CA ALA A 57 4.75 7.21 7.05
C ALA A 57 5.97 7.66 6.22
N ASN A 58 7.12 7.01 6.39
CA ASN A 58 8.32 7.30 5.60
C ASN A 58 8.14 6.97 4.10
N ILE A 59 7.50 5.84 3.78
CA ILE A 59 7.20 5.48 2.38
C ILE A 59 6.26 6.51 1.75
N VAL A 60 5.23 6.94 2.48
CA VAL A 60 4.30 7.99 2.05
C VAL A 60 5.05 9.30 1.78
N GLU A 61 5.94 9.73 2.68
CA GLU A 61 6.71 10.97 2.51
C GLU A 61 7.62 10.92 1.26
N GLN A 62 8.29 9.79 1.02
CA GLN A 62 9.13 9.60 -0.16
C GLN A 62 8.32 9.61 -1.45
N LEU A 63 7.19 8.90 -1.48
CA LEU A 63 6.28 8.88 -2.63
C LEU A 63 5.73 10.29 -2.91
N LEU A 64 5.28 11.01 -1.88
CA LEU A 64 4.81 12.39 -2.03
C LEU A 64 5.89 13.33 -2.58
N SER A 65 7.14 13.17 -2.15
CA SER A 65 8.28 13.94 -2.67
C SER A 65 8.47 13.73 -4.18
N LYS A 66 8.41 12.46 -4.63
CA LYS A 66 8.53 12.09 -6.05
C LYS A 66 7.35 12.61 -6.87
N ILE A 67 6.13 12.51 -6.35
CA ILE A 67 4.93 13.05 -6.99
C ILE A 67 5.05 14.56 -7.20
N ARG A 68 5.51 15.30 -6.18
CA ARG A 68 5.73 16.76 -6.28
C ARG A 68 6.81 17.12 -7.30
N ALA A 69 7.76 16.24 -7.54
CA ALA A 69 8.79 16.40 -8.57
C ALA A 69 8.33 15.97 -9.98
N GLY A 70 7.06 15.57 -10.17
CA GLY A 70 6.54 15.08 -11.44
C GLY A 70 6.95 13.63 -11.77
N ALA A 71 7.54 12.91 -10.82
CA ALA A 71 8.05 11.55 -10.98
C ALA A 71 7.14 10.52 -10.30
N LEU A 72 5.82 10.58 -10.60
CA LEU A 72 4.81 9.70 -9.98
C LEU A 72 5.13 8.21 -10.18
N THR A 73 5.42 7.80 -11.42
CA THR A 73 5.70 6.40 -11.76
C THR A 73 6.91 5.87 -10.99
N ASP A 74 8.00 6.63 -10.96
CA ASP A 74 9.21 6.26 -10.23
C ASP A 74 8.93 6.17 -8.73
N GLY A 75 8.21 7.15 -8.16
CA GLY A 75 7.83 7.13 -6.76
C GLY A 75 6.99 5.90 -6.40
N LEU A 76 6.06 5.51 -7.27
CA LEU A 76 5.22 4.33 -7.03
C LEU A 76 6.04 3.03 -7.13
N CYS A 77 6.94 2.93 -8.11
CA CYS A 77 7.88 1.81 -8.21
C CYS A 77 8.79 1.70 -6.99
N ASP A 78 9.31 2.82 -6.50
CA ASP A 78 10.13 2.90 -5.29
C ASP A 78 9.33 2.41 -4.07
N ALA A 79 8.09 2.88 -3.90
CA ALA A 79 7.21 2.46 -2.80
C ALA A 79 6.86 0.97 -2.84
N ILE A 80 6.54 0.42 -4.01
CA ILE A 80 6.28 -1.02 -4.20
C ILE A 80 7.53 -1.85 -3.86
N SER A 81 8.69 -1.39 -4.31
CA SER A 81 9.97 -2.08 -4.05
C SER A 81 10.29 -2.13 -2.56
N GLU A 82 10.08 -1.01 -1.85
CA GLU A 82 10.29 -0.94 -0.40
C GLU A 82 9.30 -1.79 0.38
N CYS A 83 8.01 -1.79 0.00
CA CYS A 83 7.03 -2.73 0.55
C CYS A 83 7.46 -4.18 0.35
N GLY A 84 7.92 -4.54 -0.86
CA GLY A 84 8.42 -5.88 -1.16
C GLY A 84 9.62 -6.28 -0.31
N ARG A 85 10.57 -5.35 -0.09
CA ARG A 85 11.73 -5.57 0.79
C ARG A 85 11.30 -5.84 2.22
N LEU A 86 10.45 -5.00 2.79
CA LEU A 86 9.94 -5.14 4.16
C LEU A 86 9.18 -6.46 4.37
N LEU A 87 8.34 -6.83 3.39
CA LEU A 87 7.63 -8.10 3.42
C LEU A 87 8.59 -9.28 3.32
N SER A 88 9.62 -9.23 2.48
CA SER A 88 10.56 -10.33 2.33
C SER A 88 11.35 -10.65 3.62
N GLU A 89 11.57 -9.65 4.48
CA GLU A 89 12.27 -9.80 5.76
C GLU A 89 11.40 -10.45 6.85
N LYS A 90 10.09 -10.17 6.85
CA LYS A 90 9.16 -10.59 7.91
C LYS A 90 8.24 -11.75 7.50
N PHE A 91 7.94 -11.85 6.22
CA PHE A 91 7.05 -12.81 5.59
C PHE A 91 7.80 -13.48 4.43
N PRO A 92 8.83 -14.30 4.73
CA PRO A 92 9.62 -14.94 3.69
C PRO A 92 8.75 -15.86 2.83
N ARG A 93 9.01 -15.83 1.52
CA ARG A 93 8.28 -16.63 0.54
C ARG A 93 8.36 -18.12 0.88
N ARG A 94 7.20 -18.78 0.94
CA ARG A 94 7.14 -20.24 1.18
C ARG A 94 7.28 -21.01 -0.14
N PRO A 95 7.67 -22.30 -0.09
CA PRO A 95 7.75 -23.14 -1.30
C PRO A 95 6.41 -23.32 -2.02
N ASP A 96 5.30 -23.26 -1.28
CA ASP A 96 3.92 -23.41 -1.75
C ASP A 96 3.22 -22.07 -2.04
N ASP A 97 3.98 -20.98 -2.07
CA ASP A 97 3.46 -19.63 -2.22
C ASP A 97 2.85 -19.40 -3.60
N THR A 98 1.64 -18.82 -3.61
CA THR A 98 0.86 -18.55 -4.82
C THR A 98 0.56 -17.07 -4.94
N ASN A 99 0.24 -16.59 -6.15
CA ASN A 99 -0.16 -15.21 -6.33
C ASN A 99 -1.61 -15.00 -5.88
N GLU A 100 -1.81 -14.60 -4.63
CA GLU A 100 -3.13 -14.43 -4.00
C GLU A 100 -3.86 -13.16 -4.48
N LEU A 101 -3.12 -12.12 -4.88
CA LEU A 101 -3.67 -10.83 -5.32
C LEU A 101 -3.26 -10.52 -6.76
N PRO A 102 -4.14 -9.93 -7.59
CA PRO A 102 -3.81 -9.59 -8.97
C PRO A 102 -2.86 -8.38 -9.03
N ASN A 103 -1.85 -8.47 -9.90
CA ASN A 103 -0.93 -7.36 -10.20
C ASN A 103 -1.59 -6.38 -11.20
N ARG A 104 -2.49 -5.53 -10.72
CA ARG A 104 -3.17 -4.52 -11.54
C ARG A 104 -3.24 -3.18 -10.85
N VAL A 105 -3.09 -2.11 -11.62
CA VAL A 105 -3.46 -0.76 -11.18
C VAL A 105 -4.96 -0.63 -11.30
N VAL A 106 -5.61 -0.18 -10.24
CA VAL A 106 -7.04 0.17 -10.23
C VAL A 106 -7.13 1.68 -10.38
N LEU A 107 -7.87 2.13 -11.40
CA LEU A 107 -8.20 3.53 -11.61
C LEU A 107 -9.65 3.73 -11.20
N GLU A 108 -9.91 4.78 -10.43
CA GLU A 108 -11.25 5.19 -10.01
C GLU A 108 -11.52 6.60 -10.54
N ASP A 109 -12.72 6.81 -11.07
CA ASP A 109 -13.19 8.08 -11.62
C ASP A 109 -13.81 8.98 -10.54
#